data_AF-A0A2A3FT95-F1
#
_entry.id   AF-A0A2A3FT95-F1
#
_cell.length_a   1.000
_cell.length_b   1.000
_cell.length_c   1.000
_cell.angle_alpha   90.00
_cell.angle_beta   90.00
_cell.angle_gamma   90.00
#
_symmetry.space_group_name_H-M   'P 1'
#
loop_
_entity.id
_entity.type
_entity.pdbx_description
1 polymer ?
#
loop_
_entity_poly.entity_id
_entity_poly.type
_entity_poly.pdbx_seq_one_letter_code
_entity_poly.pdbx_strand_id
1 'polypeptide(L)'
;MTTSTISNSTPTNTSWRGDAAAIACLTFAVDAETPVLAAGRRYSSNAMAMSHQSYDMRRGLPRLLGILNEFSIRATFFVPGFVAEMHPDAVTSIAEQGHEIAHHSYSHRPTTQLTRSQEREEFERGMEALSALDIHPVGYRAPMWAASWDTAEFATEFGLKYDTSLMDDDRPYVIETGSGPLVELPPHWSLDDWEQYAYLPEPHLGNVIEPPEKALSLWTAELDGMREWGGLFQLTAHSFLSGRPGRAQNLRKLIETVLDRGDVEFRTGEELCAAALLDHSLEWRKQERIEVSAATYPIW
;
A
#
# COMPACT_ATOMS: atom_id res chain seq x y z
N MET A 1 -39.97 -11.81 42.15
CA MET A 1 -38.54 -11.67 41.85
C MET A 1 -38.27 -12.45 40.57
N THR A 2 -38.37 -11.78 39.42
CA THR A 2 -38.13 -12.36 38.10
C THR A 2 -36.67 -12.13 37.74
N THR A 3 -35.89 -13.21 37.75
CA THR A 3 -34.50 -13.23 37.31
C THR A 3 -34.44 -13.10 35.79
N SER A 4 -33.97 -11.96 35.32
CA SER A 4 -33.67 -11.70 33.91
C SER A 4 -32.37 -12.43 33.55
N THR A 5 -32.46 -13.49 32.76
CA THR A 5 -31.31 -14.14 32.14
C THR A 5 -30.79 -13.24 31.02
N ILE A 6 -29.62 -12.66 31.25
CA ILE A 6 -28.84 -11.99 30.20
C ILE A 6 -28.37 -13.08 29.23
N SER A 7 -28.88 -13.01 28.00
CA SER A 7 -28.43 -13.81 26.88
C SER A 7 -26.99 -13.43 26.55
N ASN A 8 -26.03 -14.25 26.96
CA ASN A 8 -24.68 -14.20 26.39
C ASN A 8 -24.75 -14.72 24.95
N SER A 9 -25.08 -13.85 24.00
CA SER A 9 -24.78 -14.12 22.60
C SER A 9 -23.26 -14.14 22.46
N THR A 10 -22.71 -15.30 22.13
CA THR A 10 -21.34 -15.44 21.65
C THR A 10 -21.16 -14.41 20.51
N PRO A 11 -20.14 -13.54 20.52
CA PRO A 11 -19.90 -12.65 19.39
C PRO A 11 -19.80 -13.52 18.14
N THR A 12 -20.70 -13.31 17.20
CA THR A 12 -20.62 -13.91 15.88
C THR A 12 -19.28 -13.49 15.32
N ASN A 13 -18.35 -14.43 15.18
CA ASN A 13 -17.04 -14.16 14.60
C ASN A 13 -17.29 -13.58 13.20
N THR A 14 -17.07 -12.27 13.07
CA THR A 14 -17.41 -11.55 11.85
C THR A 14 -16.21 -11.66 10.95
N SER A 15 -16.35 -12.37 9.83
CA SER A 15 -15.24 -12.50 8.90
C SER A 15 -14.81 -11.10 8.44
N TRP A 16 -13.50 -10.88 8.30
CA TRP A 16 -12.96 -9.64 7.76
C TRP A 16 -13.51 -9.31 6.36
N ARG A 17 -14.03 -10.31 5.61
CA ARG A 17 -14.69 -10.12 4.31
C ARG A 17 -16.21 -9.93 4.38
N GLY A 18 -16.82 -10.12 5.54
CA GLY A 18 -18.28 -10.28 5.62
C GLY A 18 -18.74 -11.44 4.74
N ASP A 19 -19.69 -11.17 3.84
CA ASP A 19 -20.23 -12.15 2.88
C ASP A 19 -19.54 -12.09 1.49
N ALA A 20 -18.56 -11.20 1.29
CA ALA A 20 -17.89 -11.04 0.00
C ALA A 20 -16.96 -12.23 -0.32
N ALA A 21 -16.88 -12.61 -1.60
CA ALA A 21 -15.95 -13.63 -2.08
C ALA A 21 -14.50 -13.17 -1.95
N ALA A 22 -14.22 -11.88 -2.16
CA ALA A 22 -12.94 -11.24 -1.89
C ALA A 22 -13.16 -9.77 -1.51
N ILE A 23 -12.13 -9.14 -0.94
CA ILE A 23 -12.09 -7.68 -0.77
C ILE A 23 -11.07 -7.12 -1.75
N ALA A 24 -11.42 -6.04 -2.44
CA ALA A 24 -10.51 -5.28 -3.27
C ALA A 24 -10.05 -4.03 -2.52
N CYS A 25 -8.74 -3.91 -2.31
CA CYS A 25 -8.11 -2.71 -1.79
C CYS A 25 -7.31 -2.06 -2.93
N LEU A 26 -7.81 -0.93 -3.42
CA LEU A 26 -7.08 -0.13 -4.42
C LEU A 26 -6.15 0.82 -3.70
N THR A 27 -4.84 0.65 -3.93
CA THR A 27 -3.82 1.48 -3.32
C THR A 27 -2.99 2.21 -4.36
N PHE A 28 -2.62 3.45 -4.05
CA PHE A 28 -1.81 4.29 -4.93
C PHE A 28 -0.58 4.80 -4.20
N ALA A 29 0.61 4.48 -4.69
CA ALA A 29 1.84 5.07 -4.19
C ALA A 29 2.11 6.38 -4.94
N VAL A 30 2.13 7.49 -4.20
CA VAL A 30 2.34 8.85 -4.72
C VAL A 30 3.82 9.20 -4.60
N ASP A 31 4.66 8.39 -5.24
CA ASP A 31 6.12 8.43 -5.10
C ASP A 31 6.75 9.71 -5.64
N ALA A 32 6.20 10.23 -6.74
CA ALA A 32 6.72 11.37 -7.47
C ALA A 32 8.26 11.26 -7.68
N GLU A 33 9.05 12.28 -7.34
CA GLU A 33 10.50 12.30 -7.54
C GLU A 33 11.28 11.41 -6.56
N THR A 34 10.66 10.95 -5.46
CA THR A 34 11.40 10.37 -4.33
C THR A 34 12.19 9.10 -4.64
N PRO A 35 11.72 8.12 -5.44
CA PRO A 35 12.52 6.94 -5.77
C PRO A 35 13.78 7.31 -6.58
N VAL A 36 13.66 8.30 -7.47
CA VAL A 36 14.79 8.82 -8.26
C VAL A 36 15.80 9.53 -7.36
N LEU A 37 15.32 10.33 -6.40
CA LEU A 37 16.18 11.05 -5.46
C LEU A 37 16.83 10.10 -4.44
N ALA A 38 16.13 9.04 -4.02
CA ALA A 38 16.66 7.97 -3.18
C ALA A 38 17.81 7.22 -3.86
N ALA A 39 17.72 6.99 -5.17
CA ALA A 39 18.82 6.45 -5.98
C ALA A 39 20.02 7.41 -6.09
N GLY A 40 19.80 8.71 -5.91
CA GLY A 40 20.86 9.68 -5.72
C GLY A 40 20.45 11.12 -6.00
N ARG A 41 20.75 12.02 -5.04
CA ARG A 41 20.42 13.46 -5.13
C ARG A 41 20.87 14.16 -6.42
N ARG A 42 21.91 13.66 -7.10
CA ARG A 42 22.42 14.22 -8.37
C ARG A 42 21.37 14.22 -9.48
N TYR A 43 20.41 13.31 -9.44
CA TYR A 43 19.35 13.19 -10.43
C TYR A 43 18.32 14.32 -10.38
N SER A 44 18.31 15.14 -9.31
CA SER A 44 17.54 16.39 -9.30
C SER A 44 17.90 17.34 -10.46
N SER A 45 19.13 17.25 -10.98
CA SER A 45 19.58 18.01 -12.15
C SER A 45 19.24 17.34 -13.50
N ASN A 46 18.72 16.11 -13.49
CA ASN A 46 18.28 15.41 -14.69
C ASN A 46 16.85 15.82 -15.04
N ALA A 47 16.72 16.81 -15.92
CA ALA A 47 15.42 17.34 -16.34
C ALA A 47 14.49 16.27 -16.94
N MET A 48 15.03 15.27 -17.66
CA MET A 48 14.22 14.19 -18.22
C MET A 48 13.58 13.36 -17.09
N ALA A 49 14.38 12.87 -16.15
CA ALA A 49 13.90 12.09 -15.01
C ALA A 49 12.90 12.89 -14.16
N MET A 50 13.23 14.13 -13.80
CA MET A 50 12.33 14.98 -13.02
C MET A 50 11.03 15.30 -13.77
N SER A 51 11.09 15.54 -15.08
CA SER A 51 9.87 15.75 -15.88
C SER A 51 8.99 14.50 -15.95
N HIS A 52 9.61 13.32 -16.01
CA HIS A 52 8.91 12.04 -15.98
C HIS A 52 8.18 11.83 -14.65
N GLN A 53 8.87 12.05 -13.53
CA GLN A 53 8.31 11.91 -12.19
C GLN A 53 7.24 12.98 -11.89
N SER A 54 7.47 14.24 -12.25
CA SER A 54 6.50 15.33 -12.02
C SER A 54 5.16 15.13 -12.77
N TYR A 55 5.09 14.17 -13.69
CA TYR A 55 3.83 13.76 -14.31
C TYR A 55 2.81 13.29 -13.25
N ASP A 56 3.29 12.72 -12.14
CA ASP A 56 2.49 12.29 -10.99
C ASP A 56 1.47 13.37 -10.60
N MET A 57 1.98 14.49 -10.06
CA MET A 57 1.16 15.60 -9.59
C MET A 57 0.45 16.34 -10.72
N ARG A 58 1.12 16.51 -11.87
CA ARG A 58 0.61 17.35 -12.96
C ARG A 58 -0.57 16.73 -13.69
N ARG A 59 -0.60 15.40 -13.81
CA ARG A 59 -1.51 14.70 -14.72
C ARG A 59 -1.95 13.35 -14.19
N GLY A 60 -1.09 12.62 -13.50
CA GLY A 60 -1.36 11.26 -13.05
C GLY A 60 -2.43 11.25 -11.97
N LEU A 61 -2.10 11.82 -10.82
CA LEU A 61 -2.94 11.87 -9.64
C LEU A 61 -4.34 12.46 -9.91
N PRO A 62 -4.50 13.65 -10.53
CA PRO A 62 -5.85 14.18 -10.83
C PRO A 62 -6.68 13.28 -11.74
N ARG A 63 -6.04 12.52 -12.64
CA ARG A 63 -6.76 11.59 -13.53
C ARG A 63 -7.23 10.35 -12.79
N LEU A 64 -6.40 9.80 -11.91
CA LEU A 64 -6.78 8.63 -11.11
C LEU A 64 -7.88 8.99 -10.11
N LEU A 65 -7.77 10.13 -9.42
CA LEU A 65 -8.83 10.65 -8.55
C LEU A 65 -10.15 10.85 -9.32
N GLY A 66 -10.08 11.41 -10.54
CA GLY A 66 -11.25 11.54 -11.41
C GLY A 66 -11.93 10.20 -11.73
N ILE A 67 -11.13 9.16 -12.05
CA ILE A 67 -11.67 7.81 -12.30
C ILE A 67 -12.32 7.24 -11.05
N LEU A 68 -11.67 7.31 -9.88
CA LEU A 68 -12.23 6.80 -8.62
C LEU A 68 -13.55 7.48 -8.27
N ASN A 69 -13.62 8.81 -8.44
CA ASN A 69 -14.84 9.59 -8.21
C ASN A 69 -15.99 9.19 -9.14
N GLU A 70 -15.72 8.87 -10.42
CA GLU A 70 -16.77 8.41 -11.34
C GLU A 70 -17.46 7.11 -10.87
N PHE A 71 -16.74 6.25 -10.16
CA PHE A 71 -17.28 5.01 -9.58
C PHE A 71 -17.68 5.14 -8.11
N SER A 72 -17.53 6.32 -7.49
CA SER A 72 -17.71 6.54 -6.04
C SER A 72 -16.87 5.59 -5.17
N ILE A 73 -15.66 5.25 -5.62
CA ILE A 73 -14.76 4.32 -4.91
C ILE A 73 -13.75 5.11 -4.07
N ARG A 74 -13.63 4.74 -2.79
CA ARG A 74 -12.55 5.21 -1.92
C ARG A 74 -11.34 4.28 -2.04
N ALA A 75 -10.16 4.83 -1.83
CA ALA A 75 -8.88 4.18 -2.04
C ALA A 75 -7.87 4.70 -1.02
N THR A 76 -6.73 4.03 -0.91
CA THR A 76 -5.65 4.39 0.01
C THR A 76 -4.46 4.92 -0.77
N PHE A 77 -3.94 6.08 -0.38
CA PHE A 77 -2.78 6.72 -1.01
C PHE A 77 -1.60 6.70 -0.05
N PHE A 78 -0.52 6.02 -0.45
CA PHE A 78 0.73 5.98 0.30
C PHE A 78 1.60 7.15 -0.14
N VAL A 79 1.91 8.06 0.80
CA VAL A 79 2.56 9.34 0.50
C VAL A 79 3.86 9.46 1.29
N PRO A 80 5.03 9.56 0.61
CA PRO A 80 6.27 9.88 1.29
C PRO A 80 6.21 11.28 1.92
N GLY A 81 6.78 11.45 3.11
CA GLY A 81 6.80 12.75 3.80
C GLY A 81 7.43 13.88 2.97
N PHE A 82 8.48 13.58 2.20
CA PHE A 82 9.08 14.56 1.28
C PHE A 82 8.08 15.01 0.20
N VAL A 83 7.20 14.12 -0.27
CA VAL A 83 6.15 14.47 -1.23
C VAL A 83 5.10 15.38 -0.58
N ALA A 84 4.72 15.09 0.67
CA ALA A 84 3.80 15.94 1.43
C ALA A 84 4.34 17.37 1.62
N GLU A 85 5.64 17.52 1.90
CA GLU A 85 6.28 18.84 2.02
C GLU A 85 6.35 19.59 0.68
N MET A 86 6.66 18.88 -0.41
CA MET A 86 6.86 19.50 -1.73
C MET A 86 5.57 19.77 -2.50
N HIS A 87 4.52 18.99 -2.22
CA HIS A 87 3.25 19.02 -2.93
C HIS A 87 2.03 19.03 -1.98
N PRO A 88 1.97 19.95 -1.00
CA PRO A 88 0.94 19.93 0.04
C PRO A 88 -0.47 20.01 -0.55
N ASP A 89 -0.71 20.89 -1.53
CA ASP A 89 -2.02 21.06 -2.17
C ASP A 89 -2.51 19.75 -2.83
N ALA A 90 -1.61 18.98 -3.44
CA ALA A 90 -1.96 17.73 -4.10
C ALA A 90 -2.32 16.66 -3.06
N VAL A 91 -1.55 16.59 -1.96
CA VAL A 91 -1.81 15.65 -0.86
C VAL A 91 -3.11 16.00 -0.14
N THR A 92 -3.35 17.28 0.18
CA THR A 92 -4.62 17.73 0.76
C THR A 92 -5.81 17.41 -0.15
N SER A 93 -5.67 17.55 -1.48
CA SER A 93 -6.75 17.23 -2.42
C SER A 93 -7.18 15.75 -2.41
N ILE A 94 -6.28 14.84 -2.01
CA ILE A 94 -6.61 13.41 -1.83
C ILE A 94 -7.57 13.26 -0.63
N ALA A 95 -7.22 13.87 0.50
CA ALA A 95 -8.03 13.85 1.72
C ALA A 95 -9.39 14.53 1.54
N GLU A 96 -9.43 15.69 0.86
CA GLU A 96 -10.67 16.43 0.57
C GLU A 96 -11.67 15.61 -0.26
N GLN A 97 -11.20 14.65 -1.04
CA GLN A 97 -12.03 13.70 -1.81
C GLN A 97 -12.42 12.44 -1.01
N GLY A 98 -12.05 12.37 0.27
CA GLY A 98 -12.43 11.30 1.19
C GLY A 98 -11.60 10.02 1.08
N HIS A 99 -10.49 10.05 0.35
CA HIS A 99 -9.55 8.94 0.28
C HIS A 99 -8.68 8.87 1.55
N GLU A 100 -8.26 7.66 1.90
CA GLU A 100 -7.29 7.46 2.98
C GLU A 100 -5.89 7.89 2.52
N ILE A 101 -5.13 8.54 3.40
CA ILE A 101 -3.70 8.80 3.21
C ILE A 101 -2.91 8.02 4.26
N ALA A 102 -1.97 7.21 3.80
CA ALA A 102 -1.12 6.33 4.59
C ALA A 102 0.35 6.72 4.47
N HIS A 103 1.14 6.32 5.46
CA HIS A 103 2.55 6.68 5.59
C HIS A 103 3.43 5.82 4.66
N HIS A 104 4.39 6.47 3.99
CA HIS A 104 5.33 5.80 3.08
C HIS A 104 6.79 6.20 3.32
N SER A 105 7.18 6.28 4.60
CA SER A 105 8.47 6.86 5.03
C SER A 105 8.64 8.32 4.56
N TYR A 106 9.82 8.91 4.76
CA TYR A 106 10.06 10.30 4.37
C TYR A 106 10.64 10.41 2.95
N SER A 107 11.76 9.74 2.68
CA SER A 107 12.60 9.93 1.49
C SER A 107 12.49 8.82 0.44
N HIS A 108 11.63 7.83 0.68
CA HIS A 108 11.48 6.63 -0.16
C HIS A 108 12.78 5.81 -0.31
N ARG A 109 13.63 5.80 0.73
CA ARG A 109 14.79 4.88 0.80
C ARG A 109 14.34 3.50 1.27
N PRO A 110 14.88 2.40 0.69
CA PRO A 110 14.53 1.04 1.13
C PRO A 110 14.92 0.83 2.59
N THR A 111 13.98 0.43 3.45
CA THR A 111 14.23 0.27 4.90
C THR A 111 15.30 -0.77 5.22
N THR A 112 15.42 -1.84 4.43
CA THR A 112 16.52 -2.83 4.53
C THR A 112 17.92 -2.28 4.30
N GLN A 113 18.06 -1.09 3.72
CA GLN A 113 19.35 -0.41 3.51
C GLN A 113 19.66 0.63 4.59
N LEU A 114 18.75 0.83 5.53
CA LEU A 114 18.89 1.80 6.61
C LEU A 114 19.37 1.09 7.88
N THR A 115 20.10 1.82 8.71
CA THR A 115 20.26 1.40 10.11
C THR A 115 18.94 1.59 10.85
N ARG A 116 18.72 0.84 11.94
CA ARG A 116 17.54 1.00 12.80
C ARG A 116 17.27 2.47 13.20
N SER A 117 18.31 3.25 13.48
CA SER A 117 18.18 4.68 13.81
C SER A 117 17.74 5.53 12.61
N GLN A 118 18.25 5.23 11.41
CA GLN A 118 17.87 5.93 10.18
C GLN A 118 16.43 5.59 9.78
N GLU A 119 16.01 4.33 9.95
CA GLU A 119 14.63 3.93 9.71
C GLU A 119 13.66 4.66 10.66
N ARG A 120 13.99 4.73 11.97
CA ARG A 120 13.20 5.54 12.92
C ARG A 120 13.06 7.00 12.45
N GLU A 121 14.15 7.61 11.98
CA GLU A 121 14.13 8.99 11.46
C GLU A 121 13.20 9.13 10.23
N GLU A 122 13.20 8.14 9.33
CA GLU A 122 12.28 8.14 8.17
C GLU A 122 10.81 8.05 8.60
N PHE A 123 10.50 7.27 9.63
CA PHE A 123 9.16 7.22 10.22
C PHE A 123 8.77 8.57 10.84
N GLU A 124 9.60 9.10 11.74
CA GLU A 124 9.36 10.34 12.47
C GLU A 124 9.11 11.51 11.51
N ARG A 125 10.02 11.73 10.55
CA ARG A 125 9.91 12.83 9.58
C ARG A 125 8.71 12.66 8.64
N GLY A 126 8.37 11.42 8.27
CA GLY A 126 7.17 11.15 7.48
C GLY A 126 5.89 11.49 8.24
N MET A 127 5.83 11.13 9.52
CA MET A 127 4.70 11.46 10.40
C MET A 127 4.58 12.98 10.62
N GLU A 128 5.70 13.67 10.87
CA GLU A 128 5.72 15.12 11.03
C GLU A 128 5.21 15.85 9.78
N ALA A 129 5.68 15.44 8.59
CA ALA A 129 5.28 16.04 7.32
C ALA A 129 3.78 15.89 7.03
N LEU A 130 3.21 14.70 7.28
CA LEU A 130 1.77 14.46 7.12
C LEU A 130 0.95 15.19 8.19
N SER A 131 1.41 15.21 9.45
CA SER A 131 0.76 15.92 10.55
C SER A 131 0.70 17.43 10.31
N ALA A 132 1.70 18.02 9.65
CA ALA A 132 1.69 19.42 9.25
C ALA A 132 0.54 19.79 8.28
N LEU A 133 -0.08 18.78 7.65
CA LEU A 133 -1.25 18.90 6.77
C LEU A 133 -2.55 18.42 7.44
N ASP A 134 -2.56 18.22 8.76
CA ASP A 134 -3.69 17.64 9.54
C ASP A 134 -4.05 16.20 9.10
N ILE A 135 -3.05 15.46 8.59
CA ILE A 135 -3.19 14.06 8.20
C ILE A 135 -2.53 13.18 9.26
N HIS A 136 -3.33 12.28 9.82
CA HIS A 136 -2.90 11.33 10.84
C HIS A 136 -3.05 9.91 10.29
N PRO A 137 -2.02 9.37 9.60
CA PRO A 137 -2.14 8.08 8.94
C PRO A 137 -2.26 6.95 9.96
N VAL A 138 -2.99 5.90 9.59
CA VAL A 138 -3.08 4.64 10.35
C VAL A 138 -2.43 3.47 9.60
N GLY A 139 -2.07 3.66 8.33
CA GLY A 139 -1.40 2.66 7.50
C GLY A 139 0.06 2.98 7.22
N TYR A 140 0.83 1.93 6.95
CA TYR A 140 2.21 2.01 6.49
C TYR A 140 2.44 1.16 5.24
N ARG A 141 3.40 1.60 4.40
CA ARG A 141 4.04 0.77 3.39
C ARG A 141 5.53 1.07 3.39
N ALA A 142 6.38 0.06 3.40
CA ALA A 142 7.82 0.24 3.23
C ALA A 142 8.15 0.65 1.79
N PRO A 143 8.98 1.70 1.57
CA PRO A 143 9.49 2.02 0.24
C PRO A 143 10.14 0.81 -0.44
N MET A 144 9.84 0.61 -1.72
CA MET A 144 10.28 -0.55 -2.51
C MET A 144 9.80 -1.92 -1.96
N TRP A 145 8.79 -1.94 -1.09
CA TRP A 145 8.39 -3.12 -0.29
C TRP A 145 9.55 -3.79 0.44
N ALA A 146 10.54 -2.98 0.84
CA ALA A 146 11.79 -3.48 1.39
C ALA A 146 11.81 -3.41 2.91
N ALA A 147 10.74 -3.88 3.57
CA ALA A 147 10.59 -3.88 5.03
C ALA A 147 11.78 -4.58 5.72
N SER A 148 12.29 -3.94 6.77
CA SER A 148 13.29 -4.52 7.66
C SER A 148 12.61 -5.34 8.76
N TRP A 149 13.40 -6.08 9.54
CA TRP A 149 12.89 -6.77 10.74
C TRP A 149 12.48 -5.80 11.87
N ASP A 150 12.83 -4.52 11.76
CA ASP A 150 12.47 -3.48 12.73
C ASP A 150 11.18 -2.74 12.34
N THR A 151 10.75 -2.86 11.07
CA THR A 151 9.65 -2.09 10.48
C THR A 151 8.32 -2.26 11.23
N ALA A 152 7.92 -3.50 11.55
CA ALA A 152 6.65 -3.75 12.23
C ALA A 152 6.61 -3.11 13.62
N GLU A 153 7.71 -3.17 14.37
CA GLU A 153 7.82 -2.52 15.70
C GLU A 153 7.76 -1.00 15.56
N PHE A 154 8.42 -0.42 14.55
CA PHE A 154 8.31 1.02 14.33
C PHE A 154 6.89 1.44 13.95
N ALA A 155 6.23 0.72 13.06
CA ALA A 155 4.87 1.05 12.66
C ALA A 155 3.95 1.17 13.89
N THR A 156 3.99 0.19 14.81
CA THR A 156 3.17 0.23 16.02
C THR A 156 3.64 1.25 17.06
N GLU A 157 4.96 1.45 17.24
CA GLU A 157 5.51 2.51 18.11
C GLU A 157 5.03 3.92 17.69
N PHE A 158 4.92 4.17 16.38
CA PHE A 158 4.41 5.43 15.82
C PHE A 158 2.88 5.47 15.72
N GLY A 159 2.18 4.47 16.24
CA GLY A 159 0.72 4.44 16.37
C GLY A 159 -0.02 3.92 15.13
N LEU A 160 0.69 3.52 14.08
CA LEU A 160 0.10 2.89 12.88
C LEU A 160 -0.50 1.53 13.25
N LYS A 161 -1.47 1.09 12.47
CA LYS A 161 -2.36 -0.05 12.74
C LYS A 161 -2.25 -1.15 11.71
N TYR A 162 -1.82 -0.83 10.49
CA TYR A 162 -1.54 -1.84 9.50
C TYR A 162 -0.29 -1.52 8.66
N ASP A 163 0.30 -2.57 8.09
CA ASP A 163 1.36 -2.54 7.08
C ASP A 163 0.91 -3.28 5.82
N THR A 164 1.55 -2.98 4.70
CA THR A 164 1.37 -3.65 3.41
C THR A 164 2.72 -3.76 2.71
N SER A 165 3.59 -4.58 3.29
CA SER A 165 4.97 -4.74 2.84
C SER A 165 5.43 -6.20 2.78
N LEU A 166 4.68 -7.15 3.32
CA LEU A 166 5.08 -8.55 3.47
C LEU A 166 4.18 -9.46 2.65
N MET A 167 4.76 -10.44 1.97
CA MET A 167 4.11 -11.19 0.89
C MET A 167 3.95 -12.69 1.21
N ASP A 168 3.80 -13.03 2.48
CA ASP A 168 3.76 -14.40 2.98
C ASP A 168 2.34 -14.95 3.19
N ASP A 169 1.32 -14.25 2.71
CA ASP A 169 -0.08 -14.72 2.69
C ASP A 169 -0.91 -14.03 1.60
N ASP A 170 -2.08 -14.58 1.29
CA ASP A 170 -3.11 -13.98 0.44
C ASP A 170 -4.22 -13.30 1.26
N ARG A 171 -4.19 -13.46 2.60
CA ARG A 171 -5.19 -12.96 3.56
C ARG A 171 -4.53 -12.05 4.59
N PRO A 172 -5.27 -11.06 5.14
CA PRO A 172 -4.79 -10.33 6.29
C PRO A 172 -4.42 -11.25 7.46
N TYR A 173 -3.38 -10.88 8.19
CA TYR A 173 -3.00 -11.53 9.44
C TYR A 173 -2.51 -10.48 10.43
N VAL A 174 -2.31 -10.87 11.70
CA VAL A 174 -1.87 -9.94 12.75
C VAL A 174 -0.44 -10.25 13.16
N ILE A 175 0.44 -9.26 13.09
CA ILE A 175 1.81 -9.33 13.61
C ILE A 175 1.81 -8.88 15.08
N GLU A 176 2.39 -9.71 15.93
CA GLU A 176 2.70 -9.38 17.32
C GLU A 176 3.95 -8.50 17.40
N THR A 177 3.81 -7.30 17.98
CA THR A 177 4.93 -6.39 18.27
C THR A 177 4.95 -6.03 19.76
N GLY A 178 6.05 -5.44 20.23
CA GLY A 178 6.17 -4.93 21.60
C GLY A 178 5.23 -3.78 21.93
N SER A 179 4.82 -3.02 20.92
CA SER A 179 3.99 -1.81 21.06
C SER A 179 2.51 -2.02 20.70
N GLY A 180 2.11 -3.25 20.36
CA GLY A 180 0.73 -3.64 20.05
C GLY A 180 0.61 -4.54 18.82
N PRO A 181 -0.61 -4.97 18.44
CA PRO A 181 -0.80 -5.68 17.19
C PRO A 181 -0.66 -4.75 15.99
N LEU A 182 -0.11 -5.27 14.90
CA LEU A 182 -0.11 -4.66 13.57
C LEU A 182 -0.83 -5.59 12.60
N VAL A 183 -1.82 -5.12 11.86
CA VAL A 183 -2.43 -5.93 10.79
C VAL A 183 -1.51 -5.89 9.57
N GLU A 184 -1.10 -7.03 9.04
CA GLU A 184 -0.52 -7.07 7.69
C GLU A 184 -1.65 -7.20 6.67
N LEU A 185 -1.58 -6.38 5.63
CA LEU A 185 -2.39 -6.44 4.42
C LEU A 185 -1.45 -6.83 3.26
N PRO A 186 -1.28 -8.13 2.99
CA PRO A 186 -0.20 -8.60 2.14
C PRO A 186 -0.32 -8.10 0.69
N PRO A 187 0.67 -7.37 0.16
CA PRO A 187 0.76 -7.13 -1.27
C PRO A 187 1.40 -8.32 -2.00
N HIS A 188 1.46 -8.23 -3.33
CA HIS A 188 2.27 -9.13 -4.15
C HIS A 188 2.74 -8.42 -5.43
N TRP A 189 3.92 -8.77 -5.94
CA TRP A 189 4.51 -8.17 -7.15
C TRP A 189 3.66 -8.31 -8.42
N SER A 190 2.80 -9.32 -8.50
CA SER A 190 1.87 -9.46 -9.64
C SER A 190 0.77 -8.40 -9.65
N LEU A 191 0.49 -7.78 -8.50
CA LEU A 191 -0.51 -6.73 -8.29
C LEU A 191 0.12 -5.34 -8.21
N ASP A 192 1.33 -5.16 -8.76
CA ASP A 192 2.02 -3.87 -8.87
C ASP A 192 2.14 -3.43 -10.33
N ASP A 193 1.82 -2.16 -10.60
CA ASP A 193 2.00 -1.56 -11.92
C ASP A 193 3.46 -1.21 -12.24
N TRP A 194 4.35 -1.15 -11.24
CA TRP A 194 5.79 -0.96 -11.44
C TRP A 194 6.37 -2.07 -12.32
N GLU A 195 6.06 -3.32 -12.00
CA GLU A 195 6.50 -4.51 -12.74
C GLU A 195 5.83 -4.68 -14.11
N GLN A 196 4.90 -3.79 -14.47
CA GLN A 196 4.29 -3.74 -15.81
C GLN A 196 4.77 -2.55 -16.64
N TYR A 197 5.05 -1.41 -16.00
CA TYR A 197 5.11 -0.12 -16.70
C TYR A 197 6.33 0.73 -16.42
N ALA A 198 7.11 0.41 -15.38
CA ALA A 198 8.24 1.22 -14.98
C ALA A 198 9.41 1.04 -15.94
N TYR A 199 9.81 2.15 -16.54
CA TYR A 199 11.03 2.26 -17.31
C TYR A 199 11.55 3.70 -17.23
N LEU A 200 12.73 3.86 -16.64
CA LEU A 200 13.50 5.09 -16.64
C LEU A 200 14.97 4.72 -16.88
N PRO A 201 15.65 5.31 -17.88
CA PRO A 201 17.01 4.91 -18.22
C PRO A 201 18.08 5.42 -17.26
N GLU A 202 17.88 6.58 -16.61
CA GLU A 202 18.86 7.18 -15.70
C GLU A 202 18.16 8.01 -14.60
N PRO A 203 18.19 7.59 -13.31
CA PRO A 203 18.68 6.28 -12.86
C PRO A 203 17.91 5.15 -13.55
N HIS A 204 18.58 4.02 -13.70
CA HIS A 204 17.94 2.79 -14.18
C HIS A 204 16.90 2.32 -13.15
N LEU A 205 15.63 2.62 -13.41
CA LEU A 205 14.49 2.22 -12.58
C LEU A 205 13.43 1.53 -13.45
N GLY A 206 13.02 0.34 -13.02
CA GLY A 206 12.15 -0.52 -13.81
C GLY A 206 12.84 -1.03 -15.08
N ASN A 207 12.21 -1.99 -15.75
CA ASN A 207 12.83 -2.70 -16.87
C ASN A 207 11.89 -2.89 -18.06
N VAL A 208 10.64 -2.46 -17.97
CA VAL A 208 9.57 -2.93 -18.87
C VAL A 208 8.58 -1.84 -19.23
N ILE A 209 7.99 -1.99 -20.43
CA ILE A 209 6.83 -1.21 -20.87
C ILE A 209 5.86 -2.21 -21.52
N GLU A 210 4.95 -2.73 -20.72
CA GLU A 210 3.97 -3.71 -21.18
C GLU A 210 2.72 -3.03 -21.76
N PRO A 211 2.01 -3.69 -22.70
CA PRO A 211 0.71 -3.20 -23.16
C PRO A 211 -0.30 -3.27 -21.99
N PRO A 212 -1.16 -2.25 -21.81
CA PRO A 212 -2.10 -2.22 -20.68
C PRO A 212 -3.00 -3.46 -20.61
N GLU A 213 -3.38 -4.02 -21.76
CA GLU A 213 -4.21 -5.22 -21.85
C GLU A 213 -3.56 -6.45 -21.18
N LYS A 214 -2.23 -6.56 -21.21
CA LYS A 214 -1.50 -7.63 -20.51
C LYS A 214 -1.66 -7.48 -18.99
N ALA A 215 -1.46 -6.27 -18.47
CA ALA A 215 -1.62 -6.00 -17.05
C ALA A 215 -3.07 -6.23 -16.59
N LEU A 216 -4.07 -5.82 -17.39
CA LEU A 216 -5.48 -6.12 -17.08
C LEU A 216 -5.74 -7.62 -17.03
N SER A 217 -5.20 -8.38 -18.00
CA SER A 217 -5.35 -9.83 -18.02
C SER A 217 -4.72 -10.48 -16.78
N LEU A 218 -3.55 -10.02 -16.36
CA LEU A 218 -2.88 -10.50 -15.15
C LEU A 218 -3.73 -10.20 -13.91
N TRP A 219 -4.10 -8.93 -13.71
CA TRP A 219 -4.85 -8.49 -12.54
C TRP A 219 -6.25 -9.10 -12.47
N THR A 220 -6.90 -9.36 -13.62
CA THR A 220 -8.19 -10.08 -13.65
C THR A 220 -8.04 -11.53 -13.22
N ALA A 221 -6.96 -12.21 -13.65
CA ALA A 221 -6.70 -13.58 -13.21
C ALA A 221 -6.42 -13.67 -11.71
N GLU A 222 -5.64 -12.72 -11.17
CA GLU A 222 -5.39 -12.62 -9.73
C GLU A 222 -6.68 -12.32 -8.95
N LEU A 223 -7.53 -11.40 -9.42
CA LEU A 223 -8.84 -11.14 -8.82
C LEU A 223 -9.69 -12.40 -8.73
N ASP A 224 -9.77 -13.17 -9.82
CA ASP A 224 -10.55 -14.41 -9.84
C ASP A 224 -9.95 -15.49 -8.92
N GLY A 225 -8.63 -15.56 -8.80
CA GLY A 225 -7.96 -16.40 -7.80
C GLY A 225 -8.29 -15.98 -6.37
N MET A 226 -8.22 -14.69 -6.06
CA MET A 226 -8.56 -14.15 -4.73
C MET A 226 -10.02 -14.42 -4.36
N ARG A 227 -10.94 -14.40 -5.34
CA ARG A 227 -12.35 -14.76 -5.12
C ARG A 227 -12.54 -16.24 -4.79
N GLU A 228 -11.83 -17.13 -5.47
CA GLU A 228 -11.91 -18.59 -5.23
C GLU A 228 -11.35 -18.97 -3.85
N TRP A 229 -10.18 -18.42 -3.48
CA TRP A 229 -9.49 -18.77 -2.23
C TRP A 229 -9.89 -17.90 -1.05
N GLY A 230 -10.61 -16.83 -1.33
CA GLY A 230 -11.08 -15.91 -0.33
C GLY A 230 -10.02 -15.00 0.27
N GLY A 231 -9.22 -14.44 -0.61
CA GLY A 231 -8.10 -13.56 -0.29
C GLY A 231 -8.42 -12.08 -0.47
N LEU A 232 -7.35 -11.29 -0.37
CA LEU A 232 -7.32 -9.85 -0.51
C LEU A 232 -6.73 -9.49 -1.87
N PHE A 233 -7.53 -8.86 -2.72
CA PHE A 233 -7.05 -8.25 -3.95
C PHE A 233 -6.44 -6.88 -3.66
N GLN A 234 -5.13 -6.85 -3.43
CA GLN A 234 -4.38 -5.65 -3.05
C GLN A 234 -3.63 -5.04 -4.23
N LEU A 235 -4.32 -4.19 -5.01
CA LEU A 235 -3.67 -3.52 -6.14
C LEU A 235 -2.79 -2.36 -5.65
N THR A 236 -1.56 -2.30 -6.16
CA THR A 236 -0.66 -1.15 -6.02
C THR A 236 -0.40 -0.52 -7.38
N ALA A 237 -0.67 0.77 -7.49
CA ALA A 237 -0.43 1.52 -8.71
C ALA A 237 0.24 2.86 -8.42
N HIS A 238 1.04 3.36 -9.36
CA HIS A 238 1.73 4.63 -9.20
C HIS A 238 1.12 5.69 -10.12
N SER A 239 0.84 6.87 -9.58
CA SER A 239 0.18 7.95 -10.33
C SER A 239 0.95 8.38 -11.57
N PHE A 240 2.30 8.43 -11.52
CA PHE A 240 3.12 8.72 -12.69
C PHE A 240 3.14 7.61 -13.77
N LEU A 241 2.79 6.37 -13.40
CA LEU A 241 2.71 5.20 -14.28
C LEU A 241 1.28 4.96 -14.76
N SER A 242 0.40 4.45 -13.90
CA SER A 242 -1.00 4.15 -14.23
C SER A 242 -1.83 5.37 -14.59
N GLY A 243 -1.42 6.58 -14.18
CA GLY A 243 -2.05 7.81 -14.61
C GLY A 243 -1.79 8.18 -16.08
N ARG A 244 -0.94 7.45 -16.82
CA ARG A 244 -0.76 7.67 -18.28
C ARG A 244 -2.03 7.25 -19.05
N PRO A 245 -2.37 7.90 -20.19
CA PRO A 245 -3.71 7.80 -20.77
C PRO A 245 -4.24 6.37 -21.00
N GLY A 246 -3.49 5.51 -21.67
CA GLY A 246 -3.93 4.12 -21.93
C GLY A 246 -4.00 3.26 -20.67
N ARG A 247 -3.05 3.44 -19.74
CA ARG A 247 -2.99 2.71 -18.46
C ARG A 247 -4.12 3.14 -17.52
N ALA A 248 -4.50 4.41 -17.55
CA ALA A 248 -5.64 4.93 -16.77
C ALA A 248 -6.97 4.34 -17.28
N GLN A 249 -7.14 4.20 -18.60
CA GLN A 249 -8.30 3.48 -19.17
C GLN A 249 -8.29 2.00 -18.78
N ASN A 250 -7.10 1.42 -18.62
CA ASN A 250 -6.97 0.05 -18.14
C ASN A 250 -7.40 -0.12 -16.68
N LEU A 251 -7.01 0.81 -15.80
CA LEU A 251 -7.47 0.84 -14.41
C LEU A 251 -8.99 1.00 -14.32
N ARG A 252 -9.59 1.86 -15.15
CA ARG A 252 -11.06 1.95 -15.27
C ARG A 252 -11.69 0.59 -15.60
N LYS A 253 -11.18 -0.10 -16.62
CA LYS A 253 -11.69 -1.43 -17.01
C LYS A 253 -11.51 -2.47 -15.90
N LEU A 254 -10.44 -2.38 -15.11
CA LEU A 254 -10.25 -3.24 -13.95
C LEU A 254 -11.33 -2.98 -12.89
N ILE A 255 -11.62 -1.71 -12.58
CA ILE A 255 -12.69 -1.34 -11.66
C ILE A 255 -14.04 -1.88 -12.15
N GLU A 256 -14.37 -1.67 -13.43
CA GLU A 256 -15.57 -2.22 -14.07
C GLU A 256 -15.61 -3.75 -13.93
N THR A 257 -14.48 -4.42 -14.14
CA THR A 257 -14.36 -5.88 -14.02
C THR A 257 -14.64 -6.36 -12.60
N VAL A 258 -14.12 -5.67 -11.57
CA VAL A 258 -14.38 -5.99 -10.16
C VAL A 258 -15.87 -5.78 -9.83
N LEU A 259 -16.46 -4.67 -10.25
CA LEU A 259 -17.89 -4.38 -10.05
C LEU A 259 -18.78 -5.44 -10.74
N ASP A 260 -18.43 -5.85 -11.96
CA ASP A 260 -19.16 -6.86 -12.73
C ASP A 260 -19.13 -8.26 -12.09
N ARG A 261 -18.14 -8.56 -11.24
CA ARG A 261 -18.16 -9.81 -10.46
C ARG A 261 -19.32 -9.86 -9.46
N GLY A 262 -19.73 -8.71 -8.93
CA GLY A 262 -20.89 -8.58 -8.04
C GLY A 262 -20.74 -9.19 -6.65
N ASP A 263 -19.61 -9.83 -6.34
CA ASP A 263 -19.30 -10.48 -5.06
C ASP A 263 -17.96 -10.02 -4.47
N VAL A 264 -17.42 -8.89 -4.92
CA VAL A 264 -16.21 -8.25 -4.39
C VAL A 264 -16.57 -6.88 -3.85
N GLU A 265 -16.12 -6.58 -2.64
CA GLU A 265 -16.33 -5.28 -2.00
C GLU A 265 -15.04 -4.46 -2.03
N PHE A 266 -15.16 -3.17 -2.34
CA PHE A 266 -14.04 -2.23 -2.21
C PHE A 266 -13.92 -1.72 -0.78
N ARG A 267 -12.71 -1.76 -0.22
CA ARG A 267 -12.39 -1.13 1.07
C ARG A 267 -11.05 -0.44 1.01
N THR A 268 -10.93 0.65 1.77
CA THR A 268 -9.65 1.26 2.12
C THR A 268 -8.85 0.36 3.06
N GLY A 269 -7.55 0.59 3.17
CA GLY A 269 -6.68 -0.09 4.13
C GLY A 269 -7.15 0.10 5.57
N GLU A 270 -7.59 1.30 5.94
CA GLU A 270 -8.15 1.59 7.27
C GLU A 270 -9.40 0.75 7.58
N GLU A 271 -10.37 0.71 6.66
CA GLU A 271 -11.59 -0.10 6.82
C GLU A 271 -11.28 -1.59 6.92
N LEU A 272 -10.31 -2.05 6.11
CA LEU A 272 -9.88 -3.44 6.11
C LEU A 272 -9.13 -3.82 7.39
N CYS A 273 -8.25 -2.94 7.89
CA CYS A 273 -7.58 -3.09 9.18
C CYS A 273 -8.61 -3.19 10.32
N ALA A 274 -9.62 -2.31 10.33
CA ALA A 274 -10.67 -2.34 11.35
C ALA A 274 -11.45 -3.66 11.31
N ALA A 275 -11.80 -4.16 10.12
CA ALA A 275 -12.47 -5.44 9.95
C ALA A 275 -11.60 -6.63 10.37
N ALA A 276 -10.30 -6.61 10.04
CA ALA A 276 -9.34 -7.65 10.40
C ALA A 276 -9.18 -7.77 11.93
N LEU A 277 -9.12 -6.65 12.65
CA LEU A 277 -9.01 -6.66 14.12
C LEU A 277 -10.26 -7.21 14.82
N LEU A 278 -11.42 -7.25 14.14
CA LEU A 278 -12.66 -7.84 14.65
C LEU A 278 -12.81 -9.32 14.28
N ASP A 279 -12.03 -9.83 13.33
CA ASP A 279 -12.05 -11.23 12.93
C ASP A 279 -11.07 -12.05 13.78
N HIS A 280 -11.60 -12.69 14.82
CA HIS A 280 -10.82 -13.52 15.73
C HIS A 280 -10.37 -14.87 15.11
N SER A 281 -10.70 -15.15 13.85
CA SER A 281 -10.15 -16.30 13.12
C SER A 281 -8.85 -16.01 12.39
N LEU A 282 -8.42 -14.74 12.30
CA LEU A 282 -7.15 -14.40 11.69
C LEU A 282 -5.96 -14.93 12.50
N GLU A 283 -4.92 -15.34 11.79
CA GLU A 283 -3.70 -15.81 12.40
C GLU A 283 -2.93 -14.67 13.07
N TRP A 284 -2.38 -14.96 14.25
CA TRP A 284 -1.44 -14.09 14.94
C TRP A 284 -0.03 -14.67 14.76
N ARG A 285 0.88 -13.85 14.25
CA ARG A 285 2.24 -14.24 13.90
C ARG A 285 3.24 -13.40 14.67
N LYS A 286 4.32 -14.04 15.10
CA LYS A 286 5.52 -13.34 15.54
C LYS A 286 6.54 -13.40 14.42
N GLN A 287 7.07 -12.25 14.01
CA GLN A 287 8.14 -12.21 13.03
C GLN A 287 9.43 -12.79 13.63
N GLU A 288 10.02 -13.76 12.94
CA GLU A 288 11.27 -14.39 13.33
C GLU A 288 12.26 -14.39 12.17
N ARG A 289 13.45 -13.87 12.45
CA ARG A 289 14.55 -13.91 11.49
C ARG A 289 15.08 -15.34 11.37
N ILE A 290 15.27 -15.80 10.15
CA ILE A 290 15.98 -17.05 9.88
C ILE A 290 17.46 -16.85 10.22
N GLU A 291 17.93 -17.53 11.25
CA GLU A 291 19.35 -17.60 11.62
C GLU A 291 20.09 -18.53 10.65
N VAL A 292 21.06 -17.98 9.93
CA VAL A 292 21.84 -18.72 8.93
C VAL A 292 23.27 -18.93 9.41
N SER A 293 23.75 -20.16 9.34
CA SER A 293 25.15 -20.46 9.68
C SER A 293 26.08 -20.05 8.54
N ALA A 294 27.21 -19.44 8.88
CA ALA A 294 28.25 -19.08 7.90
C ALA A 294 28.85 -20.31 7.18
N ALA A 295 28.73 -21.51 7.77
CA ALA A 295 29.15 -22.75 7.14
C ALA A 295 28.17 -23.20 6.04
N THR A 296 26.88 -22.92 6.21
CA THR A 296 25.83 -23.24 5.22
C THR A 296 25.83 -22.25 4.08
N TYR A 297 25.98 -20.95 4.39
CA TYR A 297 25.96 -19.86 3.43
C TYR A 297 27.24 -19.01 3.60
N PRO A 298 28.38 -19.44 3.03
CA PRO A 298 29.60 -18.65 3.05
C PRO A 298 29.44 -17.38 2.21
N ILE A 299 30.07 -16.28 2.65
CA ILE A 299 30.09 -15.01 1.90
C ILE A 299 30.94 -15.21 0.64
N TRP A 300 30.36 -14.97 -0.54
CA TRP A 300 31.06 -14.95 -1.83
C TRP A 300 31.26 -13.52 -2.32
#